data_AF-A0A3M1L0N8-F1
#
_entry.id   AF-A0A3M1L0N8-F1
#
_cell.length_a   1.000
_cell.length_b   1.000
_cell.length_c   1.000
_cell.angle_alpha   90.00
_cell.angle_beta   90.00
_cell.angle_gamma   90.00
#
_symmetry.space_group_name_H-M   'P 1'
#
loop_
_entity.id
_entity.type
_entity.pdbx_description
1 polymer ?
#
loop_
_entity_poly.entity_id
_entity_poly.type
_entity_poly.pdbx_seq_one_letter_code
_entity_poly.pdbx_strand_id
1 'polypeptide(L)' 'MILVDANVLLYAYNSSFDQHTTARAWLEQAVAGPEPVGLAWLTI' A
#
# COMPACT_ATOMS: atom_id res chain seq x y z
N MET A 1 -10.70 6.22 7.87
CA MET A 1 -10.10 6.37 6.53
C MET A 1 -8.66 5.93 6.63
N ILE A 2 -8.15 5.13 5.69
CA ILE A 2 -6.74 4.73 5.62
C ILE A 2 -6.05 5.63 4.60
N LEU A 3 -5.02 6.38 5.03
CA LEU A 3 -4.14 7.10 4.10
C LEU A 3 -2.87 6.26 3.90
N VAL A 4 -2.59 5.89 2.66
CA VAL A 4 -1.44 5.02 2.35
C VAL A 4 -0.18 5.87 2.20
N ASP A 5 0.89 5.46 2.87
CA ASP A 5 2.22 6.04 2.72
C ASP A 5 2.91 5.55 1.43
N ALA A 6 3.75 6.39 0.84
CA ALA A 6 4.53 6.08 -0.36
C ALA A 6 5.34 4.78 -0.24
N ASN A 7 5.94 4.54 0.92
CA ASN A 7 6.80 3.38 1.15
C ASN A 7 6.03 2.07 1.01
N VAL A 8 4.76 2.04 1.44
CA VAL A 8 3.91 0.85 1.29
C VAL A 8 3.72 0.51 -0.18
N LEU A 9 3.50 1.52 -1.03
CA LEU A 9 3.37 1.33 -2.47
C LEU A 9 4.69 0.86 -3.10
N LEU A 10 5.82 1.46 -2.70
CA LEU A 10 7.14 1.07 -3.19
C LEU A 10 7.49 -0.38 -2.83
N TYR A 11 7.22 -0.79 -1.58
CA TYR A 11 7.43 -2.16 -1.13
C TYR A 11 6.48 -3.13 -1.85
N ALA A 12 5.19 -2.79 -1.97
CA ALA A 12 4.22 -3.63 -2.67
C ALA A 12 4.53 -3.80 -4.17
N TYR A 13 5.20 -2.82 -4.79
CA TYR A 13 5.57 -2.87 -6.21
C TYR A 13 6.88 -3.61 -6.48
N ASN A 14 7.96 -3.29 -5.78
CA ASN A 14 9.29 -3.84 -6.07
C ASN A 14 9.57 -5.12 -5.26
N SER A 15 9.64 -6.25 -5.95
CA SER A 15 9.88 -7.58 -5.36
C SER A 15 11.28 -7.79 -4.78
N SER A 16 12.21 -6.86 -5.01
CA SER A 16 13.55 -6.91 -4.43
C SER A 16 13.58 -6.51 -2.95
N PHE A 17 12.53 -5.86 -2.46
CA PHE A 17 12.43 -5.49 -1.04
C PHE A 17 11.95 -6.67 -0.20
N ASP A 18 12.57 -6.89 0.96
CA ASP A 18 12.17 -7.92 1.92
C ASP A 18 10.69 -7.77 2.36
N GLN A 19 10.19 -6.53 2.37
CA GLN A 19 8.82 -6.19 2.76
C GLN A 19 7.79 -6.50 1.68
N HIS A 20 8.21 -6.89 0.46
CA HIS A 20 7.32 -6.96 -0.70
C HIS A 20 6.08 -7.80 -0.45
N THR A 21 6.27 -9.04 -0.02
CA THR A 21 5.17 -9.99 0.20
C THR A 21 4.19 -9.46 1.24
N THR A 22 4.69 -8.89 2.33
CA THR A 22 3.86 -8.34 3.40
C THR A 22 3.12 -7.08 2.96
N ALA A 23 3.81 -6.13 2.32
CA ALA A 23 3.23 -4.87 1.87
C ALA A 23 2.16 -5.10 0.79
N ARG A 24 2.41 -6.01 -0.16
CA ARG A 24 1.44 -6.39 -1.17
C ARG A 24 0.19 -7.03 -0.57
N ALA A 25 0.35 -8.01 0.32
CA ALA A 25 -0.78 -8.68 0.96
C ALA A 25 -1.62 -7.69 1.80
N TRP A 26 -0.97 -6.78 2.52
CA TRP A 26 -1.67 -5.75 3.29
C TRP A 26 -2.43 -4.79 2.37
N LEU A 27 -1.81 -4.32 1.29
CA LEU A 27 -2.43 -3.37 0.37
C LEU A 27 -3.66 -3.99 -0.34
N GLU A 28 -3.55 -5.25 -0.77
CA GLU A 28 -4.67 -6.00 -1.37
C GLU A 28 -5.85 -6.11 -0.40
N GLN A 29 -5.59 -6.43 0.87
CA GLN A 29 -6.64 -6.52 1.91
C GLN A 29 -7.24 -5.15 2.23
N ALA A 30 -6.42 -4.09 2.31
CA ALA A 30 -6.89 -2.74 2.61
C ALA A 30 -7.83 -2.22 1.52
N VAL A 31 -7.47 -2.42 0.24
CA VAL A 31 -8.29 -1.99 -0.90
C VAL A 31 -9.56 -2.83 -1.07
N ALA A 32 -9.51 -4.12 -0.72
CA ALA A 32 -10.69 -4.99 -0.73
C ALA A 32 -11.62 -4.77 0.48
N GLY A 33 -11.17 -4.03 1.50
CA GLY A 33 -11.91 -3.76 2.72
C GLY A 33 -12.99 -2.69 2.56
N PRO A 34 -13.91 -2.58 3.53
CA PRO A 34 -14.99 -1.58 3.51
C PRO A 34 -14.50 -0.16 3.88
N GLU A 35 -13.29 -0.04 4.43
CA GLU A 35 -12.73 1.23 4.89
C GLU A 35 -12.14 2.01 3.70
N PRO A 36 -12.52 3.28 3.47
CA PRO A 36 -11.97 4.07 2.37
C PRO A 36 -10.45 4.22 2.45
N VAL A 37 -9.79 3.89 1.33
CA VAL A 37 -8.35 4.03 1.15
C VAL A 37 -8.07 5.28 0.30
N GLY A 38 -7.28 6.20 0.84
CA GLY A 38 -6.84 7.42 0.17
C GLY A 38 -5.36 7.36 -0.19
N LEU A 39 -5.00 8.04 -1.27
CA LEU A 39 -3.63 8.31 -1.68
C LEU A 39 -3.37 9.82 -1.56
N ALA A 40 -2.26 10.20 -0.95
CA ALA A 40 -1.87 11.60 -0.88
C ALA A 40 -1.47 12.11 -2.27
N TRP A 41 -2.01 13.26 -2.70
CA TRP A 41 -1.68 13.85 -4.00
C TRP A 41 -0.19 14.15 -4.19
N LEU A 42 0.54 14.46 -3.11
CA LEU A 42 1.99 14.68 -3.12
C LEU A 42 2.81 13.40 -3.40
N THR A 43 2.17 12.24 -3.30
CA THR A 43 2.80 10.92 -3.44
C THR A 43 2.51 10.27 -4.80
N ILE A 44 1.57 10.82 -5.57
CA ILE A 44 1.28 10.43 -6.96
C ILE A 44 2.06 11.33 -7.91
#